data_AF-A0A3N9UFD7-F1
#
_entry.id   AF-A0A3N9UFD7-F1
#
_cell.length_a   1.000
_cell.length_b   1.000
_cell.length_c   1.000
_cell.angle_alpha   90.00
_cell.angle_beta   90.00
_cell.angle_gamma   90.00
#
_symmetry.space_group_name_H-M   'P 1'
#
loop_
_entity.id
_entity.type
_entity.pdbx_description
1 polymer ?
#
loop_
_entity_poly.entity_id
_entity_poly.type
_entity_poly.pdbx_seq_one_letter_code
_entity_poly.pdbx_strand_id
1 'polypeptide(L)'
;MGFWDFIAPDFGTFKATVEPILPELVWVGPLPIPRDVFILNAWANPGSGAGLALRIYYETQKTQGGTRSQADGINNAVNQQAQAVSGQGSWVATGDSMTLVIANTYRCAIRMLAGGKSITNVIGVRGSSSGQQAAAAAAVLAAWKVASGPLSKISSLVTMADVTAVDLSSTTGGIAVVSDATAGGITASNALSTRAASALVTWNGSTRSKSARGRLYFGPLMETDIATDGASLFTGVPASLSTAMTNFRSSLATAGFPLVVISQKLASTTDVTSHAVQTTIATQRRRIRS
;
A
#
# COMPACT_ATOMS: atom_id res chain seq x y z
N MET A 1 -22.69 2.95 9.93
CA MET A 1 -23.58 1.77 10.04
C MET A 1 -24.03 1.41 8.64
N GLY A 2 -23.41 0.42 8.02
CA GLY A 2 -23.72 -0.02 6.66
C GLY A 2 -24.06 -1.50 6.65
N PHE A 3 -25.26 -1.78 6.15
CA PHE A 3 -25.69 -2.97 5.43
C PHE A 3 -25.71 -4.33 6.14
N TRP A 4 -26.88 -4.66 6.68
CA TRP A 4 -27.39 -6.03 6.73
C TRP A 4 -28.39 -6.19 5.57
N ASP A 5 -28.13 -7.14 4.66
CA ASP A 5 -29.02 -7.50 3.53
C ASP A 5 -30.33 -8.21 3.96
N PHE A 6 -30.65 -8.22 5.25
CA PHE A 6 -31.93 -8.69 5.77
C PHE A 6 -32.78 -7.47 6.11
N ILE A 7 -33.67 -7.07 5.20
CA ILE A 7 -34.67 -6.02 5.45
C ILE A 7 -35.76 -6.62 6.36
N ALA A 8 -35.41 -6.93 7.61
CA ALA A 8 -36.36 -7.29 8.64
C ALA A 8 -36.57 -6.06 9.55
N PRO A 9 -37.80 -5.51 9.63
CA PRO A 9 -38.07 -4.31 10.41
C PRO A 9 -38.00 -4.56 11.92
N ASP A 10 -38.14 -5.81 12.36
CA ASP A 10 -38.08 -6.22 13.76
C ASP A 10 -37.60 -7.68 13.94
N PHE A 11 -37.40 -8.07 15.20
CA PHE A 11 -36.98 -9.42 15.56
C PHE A 11 -38.01 -10.50 15.22
N GLY A 12 -39.31 -10.18 15.29
CA GLY A 12 -40.37 -11.14 14.98
C GLY A 12 -40.33 -11.56 13.51
N THR A 13 -40.19 -10.59 12.62
CA THR A 13 -40.08 -10.77 11.17
C THR A 13 -38.78 -11.50 10.80
N PHE A 14 -37.68 -11.16 11.48
CA PHE A 14 -36.41 -11.85 11.34
C PHE A 14 -36.53 -13.32 11.75
N LYS A 15 -37.03 -13.61 12.95
CA LYS A 15 -37.21 -14.97 13.48
C LYS A 15 -38.09 -15.80 12.55
N ALA A 16 -39.23 -15.28 12.11
CA ALA A 16 -40.14 -15.98 11.20
C ALA A 16 -39.47 -16.35 9.85
N THR A 17 -38.51 -15.54 9.40
CA THR A 17 -37.76 -15.78 8.15
C THR A 17 -36.69 -16.87 8.31
N VAL A 18 -36.00 -16.90 9.45
CA VAL A 18 -34.82 -17.75 9.65
C VAL A 18 -35.12 -19.07 10.36
N GLU A 19 -36.19 -19.13 11.15
CA GLU A 19 -36.56 -20.32 11.90
C GLU A 19 -36.84 -21.55 11.00
N PRO A 20 -37.51 -21.42 9.83
CA PRO A 20 -37.79 -22.57 8.96
C PRO A 20 -36.55 -23.20 8.32
N ILE A 21 -35.44 -22.45 8.23
CA ILE A 21 -34.21 -22.88 7.55
C ILE A 21 -33.14 -23.41 8.49
N LEU A 22 -33.36 -23.29 9.80
CA LEU A 22 -32.39 -23.72 10.81
C LEU A 22 -32.81 -25.07 11.43
N PRO A 23 -31.85 -25.99 11.64
CA PRO A 23 -32.09 -27.18 12.45
C PRO A 23 -32.39 -26.80 13.91
N GLU A 24 -32.99 -27.72 14.67
CA GLU A 24 -33.30 -27.50 16.10
C GLU A 24 -32.05 -27.21 16.94
N LEU A 25 -30.92 -27.79 16.56
CA LEU A 25 -29.60 -27.53 17.13
C LEU A 25 -28.66 -27.03 16.05
N VAL A 26 -28.07 -25.85 16.26
CA VAL A 26 -27.12 -25.25 15.33
C VAL A 26 -25.70 -25.41 15.88
N TRP A 27 -24.82 -25.95 15.06
CA TRP A 27 -23.42 -26.19 15.43
C TRP A 27 -22.56 -25.00 15.04
N VAL A 28 -22.03 -24.30 16.05
CA VAL A 28 -21.04 -23.21 15.87
C VAL A 28 -19.75 -23.64 16.56
N GLY A 29 -18.88 -24.32 15.81
CA GLY A 29 -17.72 -24.99 16.40
C GLY A 29 -18.10 -26.27 17.14
N PRO A 30 -17.44 -26.60 18.28
CA PRO A 30 -17.62 -27.91 18.94
C PRO A 30 -18.87 -28.01 19.82
N LEU A 31 -19.63 -26.92 20.01
CA LEU A 31 -20.78 -26.88 20.92
C LEU A 31 -22.09 -26.70 20.13
N PRO A 32 -23.11 -27.54 20.38
CA PRO A 32 -24.43 -27.33 19.84
C PRO A 32 -25.13 -26.19 20.59
N ILE A 33 -25.75 -25.27 19.86
CA ILE A 33 -26.51 -24.16 20.40
C ILE A 33 -27.99 -24.39 20.03
N PRO A 34 -28.93 -24.30 20.99
CA PRO A 34 -30.36 -24.35 20.67
C PRO A 34 -30.75 -23.28 19.65
N ARG A 35 -31.59 -23.62 18.68
CA ARG A 35 -32.01 -22.75 17.58
C ARG A 35 -32.44 -21.36 18.03
N ASP A 36 -33.27 -21.26 19.08
CA ASP A 36 -33.77 -19.97 19.56
C ASP A 36 -32.65 -19.07 20.13
N VAL A 37 -31.72 -19.67 20.87
CA VAL A 37 -30.54 -18.98 21.42
C VAL A 37 -29.62 -18.51 20.28
N PHE A 38 -29.48 -19.34 19.25
CA PHE A 38 -28.71 -19.00 18.06
C PHE A 38 -29.34 -17.83 17.28
N ILE A 39 -30.65 -17.85 17.03
CA ILE A 39 -31.39 -16.77 16.35
C ILE A 39 -31.26 -15.46 17.13
N LEU A 40 -31.44 -15.50 18.45
CA LEU A 40 -31.32 -14.32 19.30
C LEU A 40 -29.89 -13.73 19.27
N ASN A 41 -28.86 -14.57 19.37
CA ASN A 41 -27.47 -14.15 19.30
C ASN A 41 -27.09 -13.60 17.92
N ALA A 42 -27.57 -14.23 16.86
CA ALA A 42 -27.37 -13.77 15.49
C ALA A 42 -28.03 -12.40 15.25
N TRP A 43 -29.24 -12.17 15.79
CA TRP A 43 -29.90 -10.86 15.71
C TRP A 43 -29.16 -9.78 16.51
N ALA A 44 -28.81 -10.07 17.77
CA ALA A 44 -28.19 -9.10 18.67
C ALA A 44 -26.77 -8.71 18.23
N ASN A 45 -26.01 -9.64 17.63
CA ASN A 45 -24.68 -9.38 17.13
C ASN A 45 -24.43 -10.14 15.81
N PRO A 46 -24.82 -9.56 14.67
CA PRO A 46 -24.80 -10.33 13.43
C PRO A 46 -23.39 -10.45 12.81
N GLY A 47 -22.41 -9.70 13.31
CA GLY A 47 -20.98 -9.90 13.00
C GLY A 47 -20.31 -11.02 13.79
N SER A 48 -21.01 -11.63 14.75
CA SER A 48 -20.51 -12.77 15.52
C SER A 48 -20.48 -14.07 14.69
N GLY A 49 -19.85 -15.12 15.23
CA GLY A 49 -19.87 -16.44 14.60
C GLY A 49 -21.29 -16.97 14.34
N ALA A 50 -22.27 -16.62 15.19
CA ALA A 50 -23.67 -17.00 14.99
C ALA A 50 -24.31 -16.28 13.80
N GLY A 51 -24.07 -14.97 13.66
CA GLY A 51 -24.59 -14.20 12.53
C GLY A 51 -23.95 -14.60 11.19
N LEU A 52 -22.65 -14.89 11.18
CA LEU A 52 -21.96 -15.41 9.99
C LEU A 52 -22.46 -16.81 9.61
N ALA A 53 -22.63 -17.72 10.57
CA ALA A 53 -23.17 -19.04 10.32
C ALA A 53 -24.59 -18.97 9.75
N LEU A 54 -25.45 -18.09 10.31
CA LEU A 54 -26.80 -17.87 9.83
C LEU A 54 -26.83 -17.38 8.37
N ARG A 55 -25.91 -16.47 8.01
CA ARG A 55 -25.78 -16.00 6.64
C ARG A 55 -25.44 -17.14 5.68
N ILE A 56 -24.53 -18.04 6.08
CA ILE A 56 -24.19 -19.22 5.28
C ILE A 56 -25.42 -20.12 5.10
N TYR A 57 -26.17 -20.41 6.17
CA TYR A 57 -27.42 -21.17 6.10
C TYR A 57 -28.44 -20.54 5.14
N TYR A 58 -28.61 -19.21 5.20
CA TYR A 58 -29.53 -18.51 4.33
C TYR A 58 -29.09 -18.54 2.86
N GLU A 59 -27.82 -18.26 2.56
CA GLU A 59 -27.28 -18.28 1.20
C GLU A 59 -27.32 -19.68 0.58
N THR A 60 -27.04 -20.71 1.39
CA THR A 60 -27.12 -22.11 0.94
C THR A 60 -28.57 -22.52 0.64
N GLN A 61 -29.53 -22.09 1.45
CA GLN A 61 -30.96 -22.40 1.26
C GLN A 61 -31.61 -21.61 0.13
N LYS A 62 -31.26 -20.33 -0.04
CA LYS A 62 -31.67 -19.50 -1.20
C LYS A 62 -31.23 -20.12 -2.54
N THR A 63 -30.23 -21.00 -2.49
CA THR A 63 -29.65 -21.67 -3.66
C THR A 63 -30.21 -23.09 -3.90
N GLN A 64 -31.09 -23.63 -3.03
CA GLN A 64 -31.69 -24.98 -3.19
C GLN A 64 -32.84 -25.06 -4.22
N GLY A 65 -32.67 -24.39 -5.37
CA GLY A 65 -33.56 -24.51 -6.53
C GLY A 65 -32.92 -25.16 -7.77
N GLY A 66 -31.64 -25.53 -7.72
CA GLY A 66 -30.97 -26.14 -8.87
C GLY A 66 -29.75 -26.97 -8.48
N THR A 67 -29.60 -28.14 -9.11
CA THR A 67 -28.48 -29.06 -8.94
C THR A 67 -27.18 -28.37 -9.34
N ARG A 68 -26.27 -28.13 -8.39
CA ARG A 68 -24.97 -27.49 -8.69
C ARG A 68 -23.84 -28.51 -8.75
N SER A 69 -22.97 -28.31 -9.72
CA SER A 69 -21.71 -29.04 -9.83
C SER A 69 -20.69 -28.53 -8.82
N GLN A 70 -19.70 -29.34 -8.48
CA GLN A 70 -18.60 -28.96 -7.58
C GLN A 70 -17.87 -27.68 -8.07
N ALA A 71 -17.88 -27.42 -9.37
CA ALA A 71 -17.30 -26.22 -9.98
C ALA A 71 -18.06 -24.94 -9.61
N ASP A 72 -19.37 -25.00 -9.40
CA ASP A 72 -20.18 -23.82 -9.07
C ASP A 72 -19.94 -23.35 -7.62
N GLY A 73 -19.65 -24.30 -6.71
CA GLY A 73 -19.23 -24.00 -5.35
C GLY A 73 -17.87 -23.31 -5.30
N ILE A 74 -16.91 -23.80 -6.10
CA ILE A 74 -15.58 -23.21 -6.22
C ILE A 74 -15.68 -21.81 -6.84
N ASN A 75 -16.44 -21.63 -7.92
CA ASN A 75 -16.61 -20.34 -8.58
C ASN A 75 -17.27 -19.31 -7.65
N ASN A 76 -18.25 -19.72 -6.84
CA ASN A 76 -18.85 -18.81 -5.86
C ASN A 76 -17.89 -18.45 -4.72
N ALA A 77 -17.10 -19.40 -4.20
CA ALA A 77 -16.09 -19.11 -3.19
C ALA A 77 -15.00 -18.16 -3.72
N VAL A 78 -14.55 -18.39 -4.96
CA VAL A 78 -13.58 -17.50 -5.65
C VAL A 78 -14.18 -16.12 -5.88
N ASN A 79 -15.44 -16.01 -6.30
CA ASN A 79 -16.10 -14.73 -6.49
C ASN A 79 -16.34 -13.99 -5.17
N GLN A 80 -16.69 -14.69 -4.10
CA GLN A 80 -16.81 -14.10 -2.76
C GLN A 80 -15.44 -13.66 -2.20
N GLN A 81 -14.38 -14.42 -2.48
CA GLN A 81 -13.02 -14.03 -2.10
C GLN A 81 -12.51 -12.85 -2.94
N ALA A 82 -12.82 -12.81 -4.25
CA ALA A 82 -12.53 -11.67 -5.11
C ALA A 82 -13.31 -10.42 -4.67
N GLN A 83 -14.57 -10.58 -4.27
CA GLN A 83 -15.38 -9.51 -3.69
C GLN A 83 -14.84 -9.06 -2.32
N ALA A 84 -14.40 -9.98 -1.46
CA ALA A 84 -13.77 -9.65 -0.18
C ALA A 84 -12.42 -8.95 -0.36
N VAL A 85 -11.63 -9.31 -1.38
CA VAL A 85 -10.36 -8.65 -1.73
C VAL A 85 -10.61 -7.27 -2.36
N SER A 86 -11.65 -7.13 -3.20
CA SER A 86 -12.06 -5.83 -3.75
C SER A 86 -12.78 -4.93 -2.73
N GLY A 87 -13.42 -5.53 -1.72
CA GLY A 87 -14.08 -4.86 -0.59
C GLY A 87 -13.11 -4.54 0.56
N GLN A 88 -11.97 -5.25 0.66
CA GLN A 88 -10.80 -4.83 1.43
C GLN A 88 -10.11 -3.67 0.73
N GLY A 89 -10.74 -2.51 0.73
CA GLY A 89 -10.12 -1.33 0.12
C GLY A 89 -10.90 -0.03 0.13
N SER A 90 -12.15 0.03 0.58
CA SER A 90 -12.67 1.31 1.07
C SER A 90 -12.33 1.41 2.54
N TRP A 91 -11.15 1.97 2.81
CA TRP A 91 -10.79 2.47 4.13
C TRP A 91 -11.74 3.61 4.47
N VAL A 92 -12.94 3.29 4.95
CA VAL A 92 -13.81 4.27 5.60
C VAL A 92 -13.10 4.61 6.91
N ALA A 93 -12.40 5.74 6.91
CA ALA A 93 -11.77 6.30 8.09
C ALA A 93 -12.86 6.60 9.14
N THR A 94 -13.14 5.63 10.01
CA THR A 94 -13.93 5.86 11.22
C THR A 94 -13.11 6.72 12.16
N GLY A 95 -13.42 8.01 12.22
CA GLY A 95 -13.23 8.91 13.36
C GLY A 95 -11.79 9.24 13.75
N ASP A 96 -11.41 10.51 13.61
CA ASP A 96 -10.28 11.18 14.26
C ASP A 96 -8.85 10.75 13.89
N SER A 97 -8.63 10.24 12.68
CA SER A 97 -7.35 10.55 12.05
C SER A 97 -7.41 12.01 11.63
N MET A 98 -6.62 12.89 12.28
CA MET A 98 -6.43 14.26 11.78
C MET A 98 -6.04 14.17 10.31
N THR A 99 -6.99 14.46 9.42
CA THR A 99 -6.76 14.35 7.99
C THR A 99 -5.69 15.35 7.64
N LEU A 100 -4.53 14.84 7.24
CA LEU A 100 -3.36 15.66 6.98
C LEU A 100 -3.63 16.53 5.75
N VAL A 101 -3.96 17.81 5.99
CA VAL A 101 -4.14 18.80 4.94
C VAL A 101 -2.88 19.66 4.84
N ILE A 102 -2.15 19.53 3.73
CA ILE A 102 -1.01 20.36 3.39
C ILE A 102 -1.19 20.86 1.97
N ALA A 103 -1.35 22.17 1.82
CA ALA A 103 -1.59 22.79 0.52
C ALA A 103 -0.53 22.41 -0.52
N ASN A 104 -1.00 22.16 -1.75
CA ASN A 104 -0.22 21.88 -2.95
C ASN A 104 0.82 20.76 -2.77
N THR A 105 0.54 19.78 -1.90
CA THR A 105 1.48 18.71 -1.57
C THR A 105 0.93 17.37 -2.00
N TYR A 106 1.78 16.56 -2.63
CA TYR A 106 1.44 15.23 -3.11
C TYR A 106 2.30 14.18 -2.44
N ARG A 107 1.67 13.09 -1.99
CA ARG A 107 2.37 11.89 -1.56
C ARG A 107 2.40 10.90 -2.71
N CYS A 108 3.60 10.58 -3.20
CA CYS A 108 3.79 9.70 -4.34
C CYS A 108 4.40 8.38 -3.89
N ALA A 109 3.70 7.28 -4.17
CA ALA A 109 4.16 5.92 -3.99
C ALA A 109 4.71 5.39 -5.32
N ILE A 110 6.00 5.05 -5.35
CA ILE A 110 6.70 4.47 -6.49
C ILE A 110 6.74 2.96 -6.26
N ARG A 111 5.99 2.21 -7.06
CA ARG A 111 5.88 0.76 -6.94
C ARG A 111 6.71 0.06 -8.01
N MET A 112 7.52 -0.89 -7.56
CA MET A 112 8.36 -1.74 -8.38
C MET A 112 8.09 -3.21 -8.03
N LEU A 113 8.42 -4.12 -8.94
CA LEU A 113 8.26 -5.56 -8.79
C LEU A 113 9.62 -6.24 -8.93
N ALA A 114 9.92 -7.15 -8.01
CA ALA A 114 11.10 -8.00 -8.07
C ALA A 114 10.68 -9.45 -7.76
N GLY A 115 10.78 -10.35 -8.74
CA GLY A 115 10.36 -11.74 -8.58
C GLY A 115 8.91 -11.90 -8.09
N GLY A 116 8.00 -11.07 -8.61
CA GLY A 116 6.58 -11.06 -8.22
C GLY A 116 6.27 -10.36 -6.89
N LYS A 117 7.27 -9.88 -6.14
CA LYS A 117 7.07 -9.15 -4.89
C LYS A 117 7.07 -7.64 -5.12
N SER A 118 6.15 -6.95 -4.47
CA SER A 118 6.04 -5.49 -4.54
C SER A 118 7.03 -4.80 -3.62
N ILE A 119 7.70 -3.77 -4.14
CA ILE A 119 8.60 -2.87 -3.43
C ILE A 119 8.06 -1.46 -3.62
N THR A 120 7.82 -0.74 -2.53
CA THR A 120 7.18 0.57 -2.58
C THR A 120 8.00 1.60 -1.83
N ASN A 121 8.40 2.65 -2.55
CA ASN A 121 9.04 3.83 -1.99
C ASN A 121 8.03 4.98 -1.96
N VAL A 122 7.96 5.71 -0.85
CA VAL A 122 7.03 6.84 -0.72
C VAL A 122 7.83 8.12 -0.55
N ILE A 123 7.52 9.11 -1.37
CA ILE A 123 8.13 10.44 -1.35
C ILE A 123 7.06 11.53 -1.36
N GLY A 124 7.45 12.75 -1.00
CA GLY A 124 6.62 13.93 -1.14
C GLY A 124 7.11 14.82 -2.27
N VAL A 125 6.19 15.41 -3.03
CA VAL A 125 6.48 16.51 -3.97
C VAL A 125 5.51 17.66 -3.73
N ARG A 126 5.92 18.89 -4.06
CA ARG A 126 5.06 20.07 -4.00
C ARG A 126 4.71 20.52 -5.41
N GLY A 127 3.42 20.71 -5.71
CA GLY A 127 2.95 21.30 -6.97
C GLY A 127 2.70 22.81 -6.84
N SER A 128 2.19 23.42 -7.91
CA SER A 128 1.84 24.85 -7.92
C SER A 128 0.41 25.11 -7.44
N SER A 129 -0.47 24.12 -7.53
CA SER A 129 -1.87 24.19 -7.13
C SER A 129 -2.39 22.81 -6.75
N SER A 130 -3.55 22.72 -6.08
CA SER A 130 -4.26 21.45 -5.89
C SER A 130 -4.75 20.85 -7.22
N GLY A 131 -5.13 19.57 -7.23
CA GLY A 131 -5.67 18.90 -8.40
C GLY A 131 -4.65 18.42 -9.44
N GLN A 132 -3.35 18.57 -9.16
CA GLN A 132 -2.24 18.18 -10.05
C GLN A 132 -1.74 16.75 -9.83
N GLN A 133 -2.50 15.87 -9.15
CA GLN A 133 -2.03 14.52 -8.79
C GLN A 133 -1.58 13.69 -10.01
N ALA A 134 -2.25 13.80 -11.16
CA ALA A 134 -1.85 13.07 -12.37
C ALA A 134 -0.51 13.59 -12.93
N ALA A 135 -0.32 14.91 -12.96
CA ALA A 135 0.92 15.54 -13.38
C ALA A 135 2.07 15.22 -12.41
N ALA A 136 1.80 15.23 -11.10
CA ALA A 136 2.77 14.86 -10.07
C ALA A 136 3.22 13.40 -10.20
N ALA A 137 2.30 12.46 -10.41
CA ALA A 137 2.61 11.05 -10.64
C ALA A 137 3.48 10.86 -11.90
N ALA A 138 3.10 11.51 -13.01
CA ALA A 138 3.86 11.46 -14.26
C ALA A 138 5.27 12.07 -14.12
N ALA A 139 5.39 13.21 -13.43
CA ALA A 139 6.67 13.86 -13.18
C ALA A 139 7.61 13.00 -12.31
N VAL A 140 7.07 12.37 -11.25
CA VAL A 140 7.83 11.44 -10.42
C VAL A 140 8.29 10.23 -11.22
N LEU A 141 7.41 9.65 -12.05
CA LEU A 141 7.77 8.53 -12.91
C LEU A 141 8.88 8.91 -13.91
N ALA A 142 8.73 10.04 -14.61
CA ALA A 142 9.71 10.54 -15.56
C ALA A 142 11.06 10.83 -14.89
N ALA A 143 11.04 11.49 -13.73
CA ALA A 143 12.26 11.80 -12.98
C ALA A 143 12.95 10.54 -12.44
N TRP A 144 12.19 9.53 -11.99
CA TRP A 144 12.77 8.27 -11.54
C TRP A 144 13.50 7.52 -12.67
N LYS A 145 13.02 7.71 -13.90
CA LYS A 145 13.55 7.14 -15.15
C LYS A 145 14.54 8.04 -15.88
N VAL A 146 14.86 9.23 -15.35
CA VAL A 146 15.77 10.16 -16.03
C VAL A 146 17.12 9.48 -16.31
N ALA A 147 17.82 9.90 -17.37
CA ALA A 147 19.13 9.38 -17.71
C ALA A 147 20.08 9.48 -16.49
N SER A 148 20.79 8.39 -16.18
CA SER A 148 21.61 8.26 -14.96
C SER A 148 20.84 8.51 -13.66
N GLY A 149 19.51 8.35 -13.65
CA GLY A 149 18.63 8.49 -12.51
C GLY A 149 18.48 7.21 -11.69
N PRO A 150 17.58 7.19 -10.69
CA PRO A 150 17.43 6.08 -9.76
C PRO A 150 17.22 4.73 -10.43
N LEU A 151 16.34 4.63 -11.43
CA LEU A 151 16.04 3.36 -12.11
C LEU A 151 17.28 2.78 -12.82
N SER A 152 18.18 3.64 -13.31
CA SER A 152 19.42 3.20 -13.97
C SER A 152 20.40 2.49 -13.03
N LYS A 153 20.19 2.61 -11.71
CA LYS A 153 21.04 2.02 -10.66
C LYS A 153 20.43 0.77 -10.03
N ILE A 154 19.32 0.29 -10.58
CA ILE A 154 18.62 -0.91 -10.11
C ILE A 154 18.88 -2.04 -11.13
N SER A 155 18.94 -3.28 -10.63
CA SER A 155 18.94 -4.49 -11.44
C SER A 155 17.78 -4.52 -12.45
N SER A 156 18.06 -4.96 -13.67
CA SER A 156 17.06 -5.20 -14.71
C SER A 156 16.05 -6.31 -14.36
N LEU A 157 16.29 -7.08 -13.29
CA LEU A 157 15.31 -8.03 -12.73
C LEU A 157 14.20 -7.34 -11.92
N VAL A 158 14.33 -6.03 -11.69
CA VAL A 158 13.31 -5.20 -11.06
C VAL A 158 12.62 -4.38 -12.13
N THR A 159 11.29 -4.41 -12.15
CA THR A 159 10.48 -3.63 -13.09
C THR A 159 9.67 -2.58 -12.35
N MET A 160 9.53 -1.39 -12.94
CA MET A 160 8.53 -0.43 -12.50
C MET A 160 7.14 -1.01 -12.74
N ALA A 161 6.19 -0.73 -11.83
CA ALA A 161 4.78 -1.10 -12.00
C ALA A 161 3.90 0.14 -12.13
N ASP A 162 4.01 1.08 -11.19
CA ASP A 162 3.28 2.35 -11.25
C ASP A 162 3.87 3.40 -10.31
N VAL A 163 3.45 4.63 -10.53
CA VAL A 163 3.52 5.70 -9.54
C VAL A 163 2.10 6.14 -9.20
N THR A 164 1.74 6.07 -7.93
CA THR A 164 0.46 6.54 -7.39
C THR A 164 0.67 7.84 -6.62
N ALA A 165 0.01 8.93 -7.01
CA ALA A 165 0.03 10.19 -6.29
C ALA A 165 -1.31 10.47 -5.60
N VAL A 166 -1.25 10.90 -4.35
CA VAL A 166 -2.40 11.35 -3.55
C VAL A 166 -2.23 12.83 -3.22
N ASP A 167 -3.22 13.64 -3.56
CA ASP A 167 -3.26 15.05 -3.17
C ASP A 167 -3.54 15.19 -1.67
N LEU A 168 -2.68 15.90 -0.94
CA LEU A 168 -2.84 16.20 0.47
C LEU A 168 -3.43 17.59 0.71
N SER A 169 -3.81 18.33 -0.33
CA SER A 169 -4.34 19.69 -0.22
C SER A 169 -5.77 19.74 0.35
N SER A 170 -6.47 18.61 0.38
CA SER A 170 -7.81 18.50 0.97
C SER A 170 -8.04 17.12 1.55
N THR A 171 -9.08 17.00 2.37
CA THR A 171 -9.50 15.72 2.97
C THR A 171 -10.08 14.73 1.95
N THR A 172 -10.47 15.24 0.78
CA THR A 172 -11.01 14.50 -0.36
C THR A 172 -10.07 14.58 -1.58
N GLY A 173 -8.77 14.76 -1.32
CA GLY A 173 -7.77 14.94 -2.37
C GLY A 173 -7.79 13.81 -3.41
N GLY A 174 -7.64 14.19 -4.67
CA GLY A 174 -7.66 13.24 -5.78
C GLY A 174 -6.50 12.23 -5.72
N ILE A 175 -6.72 11.07 -6.31
CA ILE A 175 -5.71 10.03 -6.50
C ILE A 175 -5.50 9.83 -8.00
N ALA A 176 -4.25 9.74 -8.43
CA ALA A 176 -3.90 9.36 -9.80
C ALA A 176 -2.83 8.27 -9.79
N VAL A 177 -2.92 7.38 -10.79
CA VAL A 177 -1.98 6.28 -10.99
C VAL A 177 -1.44 6.37 -12.41
N VAL A 178 -0.12 6.30 -12.55
CA VAL A 178 0.56 6.21 -13.85
C VAL A 178 1.32 4.89 -13.89
N SER A 179 0.85 3.97 -14.71
CA SER A 179 1.47 2.65 -14.88
C SER A 179 2.74 2.72 -15.71
N ASP A 180 3.65 1.79 -15.45
CA ASP A 180 4.90 1.62 -16.20
C ASP A 180 5.30 0.13 -16.20
N ALA A 181 6.26 -0.26 -17.04
CA ALA A 181 6.80 -1.62 -17.13
C ALA A 181 8.33 -1.62 -17.37
N THR A 182 8.99 -0.47 -17.26
CA THR A 182 10.41 -0.29 -17.55
C THR A 182 11.25 -1.04 -16.52
N ALA A 183 12.16 -1.89 -17.00
CA ALA A 183 13.13 -2.58 -16.16
C ALA A 183 14.24 -1.65 -15.65
N GLY A 184 14.90 -2.04 -14.57
CA GLY A 184 16.12 -1.41 -14.09
C GLY A 184 17.24 -1.40 -15.13
N GLY A 185 18.19 -0.47 -14.97
CA GLY A 185 19.24 -0.23 -15.96
C GLY A 185 20.45 -1.16 -15.90
N ILE A 186 20.66 -1.90 -14.80
CA ILE A 186 21.84 -2.75 -14.63
C ILE A 186 21.57 -4.16 -15.13
N THR A 187 22.24 -4.55 -16.22
CA THR A 187 22.06 -5.85 -16.88
C THR A 187 23.17 -6.85 -16.58
N ALA A 188 24.38 -6.38 -16.28
CA ALA A 188 25.52 -7.22 -15.92
C ALA A 188 25.67 -7.32 -14.39
N SER A 189 26.00 -8.51 -13.88
CA SER A 189 26.13 -8.78 -12.44
C SER A 189 24.93 -8.31 -11.63
N ASN A 190 23.73 -8.47 -12.20
CA ASN A 190 22.47 -7.90 -11.72
C ASN A 190 21.73 -8.80 -10.71
N ALA A 191 22.42 -9.80 -10.16
CA ALA A 191 21.87 -10.69 -9.16
C ALA A 191 21.47 -9.89 -7.91
N LEU A 192 20.20 -9.99 -7.52
CA LEU A 192 19.69 -9.33 -6.33
C LEU A 192 20.35 -9.89 -5.09
N SER A 193 20.64 -9.02 -4.11
CA SER A 193 21.23 -9.48 -2.86
C SER A 193 20.30 -10.41 -2.09
N THR A 194 20.85 -11.55 -1.68
CA THR A 194 20.24 -12.51 -0.77
C THR A 194 19.91 -11.93 0.61
N ARG A 195 20.56 -10.82 1.00
CA ARG A 195 20.38 -10.15 2.30
C ARG A 195 19.20 -9.16 2.34
N ALA A 196 18.44 -9.01 1.25
CA ALA A 196 17.39 -7.98 1.13
C ALA A 196 17.91 -6.58 1.52
N ALA A 197 19.08 -6.24 0.99
CA ALA A 197 19.81 -5.01 1.29
C ALA A 197 19.20 -3.78 0.59
N SER A 198 19.28 -2.63 1.27
CA SER A 198 18.89 -1.32 0.76
C SER A 198 19.91 -0.24 1.12
N ALA A 199 20.12 0.73 0.23
CA ALA A 199 20.88 1.93 0.52
C ALA A 199 19.98 2.95 1.22
N LEU A 200 20.45 3.52 2.33
CA LEU A 200 19.73 4.58 3.04
C LEU A 200 20.07 5.94 2.43
N VAL A 201 19.09 6.57 1.80
CA VAL A 201 19.15 7.94 1.32
C VAL A 201 18.49 8.85 2.34
N THR A 202 19.23 9.86 2.81
CA THR A 202 18.71 10.89 3.72
C THR A 202 18.43 12.17 2.95
N TRP A 203 17.24 12.74 3.14
CA TRP A 203 16.80 13.98 2.52
C TRP A 203 16.86 15.10 3.56
N ASN A 204 17.45 16.26 3.22
CA ASN A 204 17.65 17.37 4.16
C ASN A 204 17.05 18.67 3.61
N GLY A 205 16.21 19.33 4.40
CA GLY A 205 15.55 20.60 4.03
C GLY A 205 16.18 21.86 4.59
N SER A 206 17.52 21.97 4.57
CA SER A 206 18.29 23.13 5.06
C SER A 206 18.09 23.53 6.54
N THR A 207 17.43 22.69 7.35
CA THR A 207 17.27 22.91 8.79
C THR A 207 17.85 21.74 9.59
N ARG A 208 18.19 21.99 10.86
CA ARG A 208 18.62 20.93 11.80
C ARG A 208 17.44 20.16 12.40
N SER A 209 16.19 20.56 12.12
CA SER A 209 15.00 19.91 12.68
C SER A 209 14.82 18.49 12.13
N LYS A 210 14.44 17.57 13.02
CA LYS A 210 14.09 16.20 12.64
C LYS A 210 12.87 16.14 11.71
N SER A 211 11.95 17.11 11.80
CA SER A 211 10.77 17.19 10.93
C SER A 211 11.09 17.59 9.49
N ALA A 212 12.27 18.17 9.25
CA ALA A 212 12.75 18.59 7.93
C ALA A 212 13.69 17.56 7.30
N ARG A 213 13.76 16.34 7.85
CA ARG A 213 14.63 15.26 7.37
C ARG A 213 13.82 14.04 6.98
N GLY A 214 13.99 13.59 5.75
CA GLY A 214 13.37 12.39 5.21
C GLY A 214 14.37 11.23 5.13
N ARG A 215 13.85 10.01 5.04
CA ARG A 215 14.65 8.80 4.77
C ARG A 215 13.96 7.99 3.68
N LEU A 216 14.74 7.54 2.70
CA LEU A 216 14.34 6.61 1.64
C LEU A 216 15.23 5.38 1.70
N TYR A 217 14.63 4.20 1.67
CA TYR A 217 15.35 2.93 1.60
C TYR A 217 15.38 2.49 0.14
N PHE A 218 16.43 2.89 -0.57
CA PHE A 218 16.60 2.60 -1.99
C PHE A 218 17.07 1.16 -2.17
N GLY A 219 16.33 0.37 -2.96
CA GLY A 219 16.64 -1.03 -3.19
C GLY A 219 15.63 -1.71 -4.11
N PRO A 220 15.80 -3.01 -4.37
CA PRO A 220 16.79 -3.91 -3.76
C PRO A 220 18.20 -3.69 -4.33
N LEU A 221 19.23 -3.81 -3.49
CA LEU A 221 20.63 -3.78 -3.94
C LEU A 221 21.05 -5.11 -4.56
N MET A 222 22.05 -5.08 -5.44
CA MET A 222 22.67 -6.25 -6.05
C MET A 222 23.80 -6.78 -5.17
N GLU A 223 24.21 -8.05 -5.34
CA GLU A 223 25.33 -8.61 -4.58
C GLU A 223 26.64 -7.83 -4.83
N THR A 224 26.82 -7.27 -6.02
CA THR A 224 27.98 -6.42 -6.36
C THR A 224 27.97 -5.05 -5.71
N ASP A 225 26.82 -4.58 -5.22
CA ASP A 225 26.72 -3.31 -4.51
C ASP A 225 27.14 -3.41 -3.04
N ILE A 226 27.39 -4.64 -2.57
CA ILE A 226 27.67 -4.95 -1.17
C ILE A 226 29.16 -5.26 -1.03
N ALA A 227 29.82 -4.60 -0.08
CA ALA A 227 31.21 -4.89 0.23
C ALA A 227 31.36 -6.30 0.83
N THR A 228 32.57 -6.83 0.82
CA THR A 228 32.86 -8.18 1.32
C THR A 228 32.61 -8.34 2.83
N ASP A 229 32.52 -7.24 3.58
CA ASP A 229 32.11 -7.25 4.98
C ASP A 229 30.61 -7.58 5.17
N GLY A 230 29.82 -7.51 4.08
CA GLY A 230 28.39 -7.74 4.06
C GLY A 230 27.55 -6.70 4.82
N ALA A 231 28.16 -5.58 5.24
CA ALA A 231 27.56 -4.54 6.07
C ALA A 231 27.64 -3.14 5.43
N SER A 232 28.62 -2.91 4.55
CA SER A 232 28.80 -1.64 3.85
C SER A 232 28.54 -1.76 2.36
N LEU A 233 28.26 -0.61 1.72
CA LEU A 233 28.18 -0.49 0.27
C LEU A 233 29.57 -0.61 -0.34
N PHE A 234 29.67 -1.27 -1.48
CA PHE A 234 30.90 -1.37 -2.25
C PHE A 234 31.41 0.02 -2.68
N THR A 235 32.74 0.14 -2.82
CA THR A 235 33.39 1.42 -3.16
C THR A 235 32.84 1.97 -4.48
N GLY A 236 32.49 3.26 -4.49
CA GLY A 236 31.91 3.94 -5.66
C GLY A 236 30.39 3.88 -5.76
N VAL A 237 29.74 2.88 -5.16
CA VAL A 237 28.26 2.78 -5.12
C VAL A 237 27.62 4.00 -4.45
N PRO A 238 28.07 4.48 -3.26
CA PRO A 238 27.49 5.67 -2.65
C PRO A 238 27.55 6.92 -3.54
N ALA A 239 28.67 7.12 -4.25
CA ALA A 239 28.85 8.25 -5.16
C ALA A 239 27.93 8.14 -6.39
N SER A 240 27.85 6.95 -7.00
CA SER A 240 26.96 6.66 -8.13
C SER A 240 25.48 6.87 -7.79
N LEU A 241 25.06 6.40 -6.60
CA LEU A 241 23.71 6.63 -6.08
C LEU A 241 23.45 8.10 -5.74
N SER A 242 24.44 8.79 -5.17
CA SER A 242 24.33 10.22 -4.88
C SER A 242 24.08 11.03 -6.16
N THR A 243 24.81 10.75 -7.24
CA THR A 243 24.59 11.36 -8.56
C THR A 243 23.18 11.06 -9.09
N ALA A 244 22.71 9.82 -8.98
CA ALA A 244 21.36 9.45 -9.41
C ALA A 244 20.26 10.20 -8.65
N MET A 245 20.42 10.38 -7.34
CA MET A 245 19.49 11.15 -6.51
C MET A 245 19.55 12.66 -6.80
N THR A 246 20.73 13.19 -7.18
CA THR A 246 20.87 14.56 -7.68
C THR A 246 20.07 14.75 -8.97
N ASN A 247 20.20 13.84 -9.93
CA ASN A 247 19.48 13.89 -11.20
C ASN A 247 17.97 13.78 -11.01
N PHE A 248 17.54 12.88 -10.13
CA PHE A 248 16.14 12.73 -9.73
C PHE A 248 15.55 14.04 -9.20
N ARG A 249 16.20 14.63 -8.18
CA ARG A 249 15.75 15.88 -7.55
C ARG A 249 15.72 17.04 -8.56
N SER A 250 16.74 17.14 -9.41
CA SER A 250 16.84 18.20 -10.42
C SER A 250 15.76 18.04 -11.48
N SER A 251 15.51 16.81 -11.96
CA SER A 251 14.44 16.52 -12.92
C SER A 251 13.05 16.86 -12.36
N LEU A 252 12.80 16.52 -11.09
CA LEU A 252 11.57 16.90 -10.40
C LEU A 252 11.40 18.43 -10.27
N ALA A 253 12.45 19.14 -9.90
CA ALA A 253 12.43 20.60 -9.79
C ALA A 253 12.15 21.26 -11.15
N THR A 254 12.81 20.80 -12.22
CA THR A 254 12.56 21.26 -13.59
C THR A 254 11.12 21.00 -14.05
N ALA A 255 10.53 19.88 -13.62
CA ALA A 255 9.13 19.55 -13.91
C ALA A 255 8.11 20.37 -13.09
N GLY A 256 8.56 21.26 -12.19
CA GLY A 256 7.68 22.04 -11.31
C GLY A 256 7.17 21.29 -10.09
N PHE A 257 7.75 20.14 -9.77
CA PHE A 257 7.37 19.28 -8.64
C PHE A 257 8.56 19.02 -7.70
N PRO A 258 9.17 20.06 -7.08
CA PRO A 258 10.31 19.88 -6.20
C PRO A 258 10.03 18.86 -5.09
N LEU A 259 11.05 18.06 -4.76
CA LEU A 259 11.00 17.06 -3.72
C LEU A 259 10.87 17.72 -2.33
N VAL A 260 9.96 17.21 -1.50
CA VAL A 260 9.71 17.74 -0.15
C VAL A 260 9.68 16.63 0.91
N VAL A 261 10.06 17.00 2.13
CA VAL A 261 9.80 16.20 3.33
C VAL A 261 8.43 16.59 3.87
N ILE A 262 7.54 15.60 3.99
CA ILE A 262 6.20 15.78 4.55
C ILE A 262 6.27 15.52 6.07
N SER A 263 5.93 16.51 6.87
CA SER A 263 5.79 16.36 8.32
C SER A 263 4.32 16.21 8.70
N GLN A 264 3.90 14.99 9.03
CA GLN A 264 2.54 14.72 9.47
C GLN A 264 2.24 15.39 10.83
N LYS A 265 3.25 15.48 11.70
CA LYS A 265 3.13 16.10 13.02
C LYS A 265 2.88 17.60 12.95
N LEU A 266 3.54 18.28 12.01
CA LEU A 266 3.46 19.75 11.88
C LEU A 266 2.47 20.19 10.80
N ALA A 267 1.83 19.23 10.11
CA ALA A 267 1.02 19.50 8.91
C ALA A 267 1.71 20.46 7.94
N SER A 268 3.02 20.22 7.70
CA SER A 268 3.86 21.11 6.91
C SER A 268 4.79 20.33 5.99
N THR A 269 5.30 21.01 4.96
CA THR A 269 6.37 20.49 4.10
C THR A 269 7.63 21.32 4.19
N THR A 270 8.76 20.68 3.96
CA THR A 270 10.05 21.34 3.81
C THR A 270 10.72 20.89 2.53
N ASP A 271 11.15 21.84 1.70
CA ASP A 271 11.81 21.53 0.44
C ASP A 271 13.15 20.85 0.68
N VAL A 272 13.43 19.80 -0.07
CA VAL A 272 14.70 19.07 0.01
C VAL A 272 15.77 19.85 -0.75
N THR A 273 16.74 20.38 -0.02
CA THR A 273 17.86 21.14 -0.59
C THR A 273 19.09 20.29 -0.86
N SER A 274 19.26 19.21 -0.11
CA SER A 274 20.40 18.29 -0.23
C SER A 274 20.03 16.87 0.20
N HIS A 275 20.88 15.92 -0.18
CA HIS A 275 20.77 14.52 0.23
C HIS A 275 22.13 13.92 0.55
N ALA A 276 22.13 12.82 1.31
CA ALA A 276 23.30 12.01 1.53
C ALA A 276 22.94 10.52 1.48
N VAL A 277 23.76 9.73 0.79
CA VAL A 277 23.69 8.28 0.77
C VAL A 277 24.60 7.74 1.86
N GLN A 278 24.04 6.95 2.78
CA GLN A 278 24.82 6.32 3.85
C GLN A 278 25.65 5.16 3.28
N THR A 279 26.87 5.01 3.77
CA THR A 279 27.79 3.94 3.34
C THR A 279 27.45 2.59 3.96
N THR A 280 26.77 2.57 5.11
CA THR A 280 26.28 1.34 5.74
C THR A 280 24.96 0.90 5.09
N ILE A 281 24.86 -0.38 4.77
CA ILE A 281 23.63 -0.98 4.24
C ILE A 281 22.57 -0.95 5.33
N ALA A 282 21.37 -0.49 4.96
CA ALA A 282 20.19 -0.65 5.79
C ALA A 282 19.39 -1.86 5.32
N THR A 283 18.75 -2.58 6.25
CA THR A 283 17.69 -3.53 5.90
C THR A 283 16.36 -2.90 6.26
N GLN A 284 15.33 -3.09 5.42
CA GLN A 284 14.01 -2.48 5.66
C GLN A 284 13.41 -2.94 7.02
N ARG A 285 13.77 -4.14 7.49
CA ARG A 285 13.39 -4.70 8.80
C ARG A 285 14.21 -4.18 9.98
N ARG A 286 15.48 -3.80 9.79
CA ARG A 286 16.30 -3.16 10.83
C ARG A 286 16.61 -1.73 10.39
N ARG A 287 15.62 -0.85 10.62
CA ARG A 287 15.81 0.61 10.51
C ARG A 287 17.01 0.99 11.38
N ILE A 288 18.12 1.39 10.77
CA ILE A 288 19.27 1.93 11.51
C ILE A 288 18.78 3.16 12.25
N ARG A 289 18.75 3.07 13.57
CA ARG A 289 18.48 4.20 14.47
C ARG A 289 19.80 4.96 14.60
N SER A 290 20.08 5.84 13.64
CA SER A 290 20.94 7.01 13.88
C SER A 290 20.13 8.14 14.47
#